data_AF-A0A127BAH6-F1
#
_entry.id   AF-A0A127BAH6-F1
#
_cell.length_a   1.000
_cell.length_b   1.000
_cell.length_c   1.000
_cell.angle_alpha   90.00
_cell.angle_beta   90.00
_cell.angle_gamma   90.00
#
_symmetry.space_group_name_H-M   'P 1'
#
loop_
_entity.id
_entity.type
_entity.pdbx_description
1 polymer ?
#
loop_
_entity_poly.entity_id
_entity_poly.type
_entity_poly.pdbx_seq_one_letter_code
_entity_poly.pdbx_strand_id
1 'polypeptide(L)'
;MEHDIIAKMIIDEIKNGDIAIIEYPSTFPAHELLWDNLVMSFIKEFEVVIDDFFGVGDILFRTYIRRVSPEKYKRVMESIVGNVKAVKIGPGKISYSEIVEEIPLTYDLSEFIKLYYPGIREILAKSSKRVIFITVGLAEYLYFGGERALETILLSRSVLPIEDWTSIYLLNLDLAPEKSVAALEEISPLVIYASNKGILVKKG
;
A
#
# COMPACT_ATOMS: atom_id res chain seq x y z
N MET A 1 11.71 -4.99 -15.77
CA MET A 1 12.81 -4.07 -16.14
C MET A 1 12.39 -2.61 -15.98
N GLU A 2 11.20 -2.17 -16.43
CA GLU A 2 10.70 -0.82 -16.14
C GLU A 2 10.12 -0.66 -14.72
N HIS A 3 9.56 -1.70 -14.12
CA HIS A 3 8.92 -1.60 -12.80
C HIS A 3 9.94 -1.38 -11.67
N ASP A 4 11.17 -1.90 -11.79
CA ASP A 4 12.25 -1.72 -10.80
C ASP A 4 12.63 -0.25 -10.62
N ILE A 5 12.30 0.58 -11.62
CA ILE A 5 12.51 2.03 -11.56
C ILE A 5 11.58 2.67 -10.53
N ILE A 6 10.32 2.24 -10.41
CA ILE A 6 9.36 2.82 -9.44
C ILE A 6 9.86 2.58 -8.01
N ALA A 7 10.21 1.32 -7.69
CA ALA A 7 10.72 0.98 -6.38
C ALA A 7 11.99 1.76 -6.04
N LYS A 8 12.90 1.90 -7.01
CA LYS A 8 14.13 2.69 -6.86
C LYS A 8 13.85 4.17 -6.62
N MET A 9 12.97 4.79 -7.42
CA MET A 9 12.58 6.19 -7.24
C MET A 9 12.04 6.45 -5.83
N ILE A 10 11.18 5.55 -5.33
CA ILE A 10 10.65 5.66 -3.97
C ILE A 10 11.78 5.57 -2.93
N ILE A 11 12.71 4.63 -3.07
CA ILE A 11 13.85 4.49 -2.14
C ILE A 11 14.74 5.73 -2.14
N ASP A 12 14.96 6.33 -3.32
CA ASP A 12 15.88 7.45 -3.50
C ASP A 12 15.27 8.79 -3.06
N GLU A 13 13.96 8.98 -3.24
CA GLU A 13 13.29 10.29 -3.08
C GLU A 13 12.48 10.42 -1.77
N ILE A 14 12.00 9.31 -1.21
CA ILE A 14 11.01 9.33 -0.12
C ILE A 14 11.66 9.05 1.24
N LYS A 15 11.28 9.85 2.23
CA LYS A 15 11.71 9.71 3.63
C LYS A 15 10.57 9.26 4.51
N ASN A 16 10.89 8.91 5.76
CA ASN A 16 9.82 8.68 6.72
C ASN A 16 8.97 9.95 6.92
N GLY A 17 7.67 9.76 7.12
CA GLY A 17 6.66 10.83 7.12
C GLY A 17 6.05 11.08 5.74
N ASP A 18 6.76 10.78 4.65
CA ASP A 18 6.29 11.07 3.30
C ASP A 18 5.28 10.02 2.78
N ILE A 19 4.54 10.42 1.74
CA ILE A 19 3.67 9.55 0.95
C ILE A 19 4.15 9.55 -0.50
N ALA A 20 4.39 8.36 -1.05
CA ALA A 20 4.42 8.16 -2.49
C ALA A 20 3.04 7.69 -2.97
N ILE A 21 2.53 8.27 -4.05
CA ILE A 21 1.33 7.76 -4.72
C ILE A 21 1.74 7.10 -6.02
N ILE A 22 1.28 5.88 -6.23
CA ILE A 22 1.33 5.20 -7.52
C ILE A 22 -0.09 5.11 -8.06
N GLU A 23 -0.40 5.97 -9.00
CA GLU A 23 -1.67 6.02 -9.72
C GLU A 23 -1.66 5.04 -10.89
N TYR A 24 -2.78 4.36 -11.13
CA TYR A 24 -2.92 3.48 -12.28
C TYR A 24 -4.38 3.37 -12.75
N PRO A 25 -4.64 3.10 -14.04
CA PRO A 25 -5.98 2.74 -14.52
C PRO A 25 -6.30 1.27 -14.22
N SER A 26 -7.57 0.89 -14.22
CA SER A 26 -8.04 -0.49 -13.96
C SER A 26 -7.47 -1.53 -14.93
N THR A 27 -7.01 -1.10 -16.10
CA THR A 27 -6.40 -1.96 -17.13
C THR A 27 -4.92 -2.25 -16.87
N PHE A 28 -4.29 -1.61 -15.88
CA PHE A 28 -2.90 -1.81 -15.54
C PHE A 28 -2.70 -3.07 -14.67
N PRO A 29 -1.64 -3.87 -14.91
CA PRO A 29 -1.35 -5.07 -14.13
C PRO A 29 -0.78 -4.74 -12.73
N ALA A 30 -1.59 -4.13 -11.86
CA ALA A 30 -1.20 -3.74 -10.51
C ALA A 30 -0.71 -4.93 -9.65
N HIS A 31 -1.15 -6.15 -9.95
CA HIS A 31 -0.70 -7.37 -9.30
C HIS A 31 0.79 -7.67 -9.56
N GLU A 32 1.29 -7.42 -10.77
CA GLU A 32 2.71 -7.57 -11.10
C GLU A 32 3.53 -6.47 -10.44
N LEU A 33 3.04 -5.22 -10.51
CA LEU A 33 3.70 -4.09 -9.85
C LEU A 33 3.85 -4.33 -8.34
N LEU A 34 2.79 -4.72 -7.65
CA LEU A 34 2.83 -4.92 -6.20
C LEU A 34 3.76 -6.09 -5.82
N TRP A 35 3.52 -7.28 -6.40
CA TRP A 35 4.10 -8.52 -5.88
C TRP A 35 5.39 -8.96 -6.55
N ASP A 36 5.62 -8.62 -7.81
CA ASP A 36 6.87 -8.95 -8.50
C ASP A 36 7.91 -7.84 -8.34
N ASN A 37 7.46 -6.62 -8.08
CA ASN A 37 8.31 -5.46 -8.06
C ASN A 37 8.41 -4.78 -6.69
N LEU A 38 7.38 -4.06 -6.22
CA LEU A 38 7.48 -3.25 -5.01
C LEU A 38 7.85 -4.10 -3.79
N VAL A 39 7.05 -5.13 -3.49
CA VAL A 39 7.29 -6.02 -2.34
C VAL A 39 8.66 -6.67 -2.45
N MET A 40 9.01 -7.27 -3.60
CA MET A 40 10.30 -7.96 -3.79
C MET A 40 11.51 -7.04 -3.69
N SER A 41 11.35 -5.77 -4.07
CA SER A 41 12.39 -4.76 -3.95
C SER A 41 12.59 -4.32 -2.51
N PHE A 42 11.50 -4.19 -1.74
CA PHE A 42 11.57 -3.63 -0.38
C PHE A 42 11.91 -4.65 0.71
N ILE A 43 11.47 -5.91 0.62
CA ILE A 43 11.66 -6.91 1.70
C ILE A 43 13.11 -7.13 2.14
N LYS A 44 14.09 -6.81 1.29
CA LYS A 44 15.52 -6.95 1.63
C LYS A 44 15.96 -5.90 2.64
N GLU A 45 15.56 -4.65 2.45
CA GLU A 45 16.07 -3.49 3.19
C GLU A 45 15.06 -2.92 4.19
N PHE A 46 13.78 -3.24 4.01
CA PHE A 46 12.67 -2.69 4.79
C PHE A 46 11.86 -3.82 5.42
N GLU A 47 11.18 -3.47 6.51
CA GLU A 47 10.03 -4.21 7.00
C GLU A 47 8.82 -3.78 6.16
N VAL A 48 8.18 -4.72 5.46
CA VAL A 48 7.05 -4.42 4.56
C VAL A 48 5.74 -4.76 5.25
N VAL A 49 4.86 -3.77 5.33
CA VAL A 49 3.50 -3.92 5.84
C VAL A 49 2.52 -3.55 4.74
N ILE A 50 1.50 -4.39 4.54
CA ILE A 50 0.42 -4.10 3.60
C ILE A 50 -0.83 -3.68 4.38
N ASP A 51 -1.31 -2.47 4.14
CA ASP A 51 -2.65 -2.06 4.58
C ASP A 51 -3.65 -2.52 3.51
N ASP A 52 -4.32 -3.63 3.78
CA ASP A 52 -5.17 -4.30 2.80
C ASP A 52 -6.65 -3.97 3.04
N PHE A 53 -7.10 -2.93 2.34
CA PHE A 53 -8.52 -2.57 2.31
C PHE A 53 -9.28 -3.55 1.41
N PHE A 54 -10.40 -4.06 1.92
CA PHE A 54 -11.32 -4.97 1.20
C PHE A 54 -10.69 -6.30 0.72
N GLY A 55 -9.47 -6.64 1.15
CA GLY A 55 -8.74 -7.82 0.66
C GLY A 55 -8.27 -7.68 -0.80
N VAL A 56 -8.12 -6.45 -1.29
CA VAL A 56 -7.61 -6.18 -2.65
C VAL A 56 -6.20 -6.73 -2.82
N GLY A 57 -5.34 -6.60 -1.82
CA GLY A 57 -3.99 -7.17 -1.86
C GLY A 57 -3.99 -8.67 -2.09
N ASP A 58 -4.89 -9.41 -1.42
CA ASP A 58 -5.05 -10.85 -1.61
C ASP A 58 -5.57 -11.23 -3.00
N ILE A 59 -6.51 -10.45 -3.55
CA ILE A 59 -6.99 -10.65 -4.92
C ILE A 59 -5.84 -10.45 -5.91
N LEU A 60 -5.05 -9.40 -5.74
CA LEU A 60 -3.86 -9.13 -6.55
C LEU A 60 -2.84 -10.26 -6.40
N PHE A 61 -2.62 -10.74 -5.17
CA PHE A 61 -1.67 -11.82 -4.89
C PHE A 61 -2.05 -13.11 -5.59
N ARG A 62 -3.29 -13.56 -5.42
CA ARG A 62 -3.81 -14.76 -6.07
C ARG A 62 -3.79 -14.65 -7.59
N THR A 63 -4.02 -13.45 -8.13
CA THR A 63 -3.92 -13.19 -9.56
C THR A 63 -2.48 -13.34 -10.05
N TYR A 64 -1.51 -12.81 -9.31
CA TYR A 64 -0.10 -12.91 -9.61
C TYR A 64 0.43 -14.35 -9.52
N ILE A 65 0.26 -15.03 -8.39
CA ILE A 65 0.86 -16.36 -8.16
C ILE A 65 0.30 -17.44 -9.11
N ARG A 66 -0.91 -17.27 -9.64
CA ARG A 66 -1.51 -18.19 -10.63
C ARG A 66 -0.88 -18.08 -12.02
N ARG A 67 -0.15 -16.99 -12.30
CA ARG A 67 0.43 -16.68 -13.61
C ARG A 67 1.93 -16.94 -13.70
N VAL A 68 2.61 -17.11 -12.55
CA VAL A 68 4.06 -17.32 -12.51
C VAL A 68 4.44 -18.79 -12.71
N SER A 69 5.66 -19.05 -13.16
CA SER A 69 6.19 -20.41 -13.27
C SER A 69 6.32 -21.08 -11.89
N PRO A 70 6.35 -22.41 -11.80
CA PRO A 70 6.55 -23.12 -10.53
C PRO A 70 7.81 -22.70 -9.76
N GLU A 71 8.91 -22.45 -10.48
CA GLU A 71 10.18 -22.01 -9.88
C GLU A 71 10.04 -20.59 -9.29
N LYS A 72 9.33 -19.70 -10.00
CA LYS A 72 9.06 -18.34 -9.53
C LYS A 72 8.08 -18.35 -8.36
N TYR A 73 7.03 -19.17 -8.40
CA TYR A 73 6.11 -19.39 -7.29
C TYR A 73 6.86 -19.74 -6.01
N LYS A 74 7.75 -20.74 -6.07
CA LYS A 74 8.53 -21.17 -4.90
C LYS A 74 9.34 -20.01 -4.31
N ARG A 75 10.08 -19.29 -5.14
CA ARG A 75 10.87 -18.11 -4.71
C ARG A 75 10.02 -17.01 -4.10
N VAL A 76 8.86 -16.72 -4.71
CA VAL A 76 7.92 -15.70 -4.24
C VAL A 76 7.40 -16.08 -2.85
N MET A 77 6.93 -17.31 -2.68
CA MET A 77 6.41 -17.79 -1.40
C MET A 77 7.49 -17.78 -0.31
N GLU A 78 8.69 -18.27 -0.61
CA GLU A 78 9.83 -18.25 0.33
C GLU A 78 10.23 -16.82 0.74
N SER A 79 10.08 -15.85 -0.18
CA SER A 79 10.44 -14.46 0.08
C SER A 79 9.35 -13.71 0.85
N ILE A 80 8.07 -14.00 0.60
CA ILE A 80 6.95 -13.26 1.20
C ILE A 80 6.59 -13.82 2.57
N VAL A 81 6.53 -15.15 2.71
CA VAL A 81 6.07 -15.80 3.94
C VAL A 81 6.99 -15.44 5.10
N GLY A 82 6.44 -14.74 6.10
CA GLY A 82 7.15 -14.29 7.30
C GLY A 82 7.92 -12.97 7.16
N ASN A 83 8.08 -12.41 5.95
CA ASN A 83 8.77 -11.14 5.72
C ASN A 83 7.83 -9.98 5.34
N VAL A 84 6.59 -10.30 4.98
CA VAL A 84 5.52 -9.32 4.77
C VAL A 84 4.53 -9.47 5.91
N LYS A 85 4.10 -8.36 6.47
CA LYS A 85 3.00 -8.25 7.46
C LYS A 85 1.78 -7.63 6.80
N ALA A 86 0.60 -7.87 7.34
CA ALA A 86 -0.62 -7.27 6.81
C ALA A 86 -1.55 -6.76 7.89
N VAL A 87 -2.08 -5.55 7.69
CA VAL A 87 -3.21 -5.00 8.44
C VAL A 87 -4.46 -5.19 7.58
N LYS A 88 -5.43 -5.95 8.08
CA LYS A 88 -6.69 -6.20 7.36
C LYS A 88 -7.68 -5.09 7.67
N ILE A 89 -8.17 -4.37 6.66
CA ILE A 89 -9.14 -3.30 6.86
C ILE A 89 -10.43 -3.62 6.08
N GLY A 90 -11.51 -3.86 6.83
CA GLY A 90 -12.81 -4.21 6.28
C GLY A 90 -12.93 -5.69 5.87
N PRO A 91 -13.88 -6.02 4.96
CA PRO A 91 -14.11 -7.39 4.54
C PRO A 91 -12.94 -7.91 3.69
N GLY A 92 -12.83 -9.22 3.51
CA GLY A 92 -11.81 -9.83 2.65
C GLY A 92 -11.01 -10.92 3.35
N LYS A 93 -10.03 -11.46 2.65
CA LYS A 93 -9.11 -12.48 3.15
C LYS A 93 -7.68 -12.01 2.89
N ILE A 94 -6.73 -12.52 3.66
CA ILE A 94 -5.29 -12.36 3.43
C ILE A 94 -4.68 -13.76 3.46
N SER A 95 -4.15 -14.22 2.33
CA SER A 95 -3.49 -15.53 2.20
C SER A 95 -1.97 -15.45 2.02
N TYR A 96 -1.41 -14.25 1.84
CA TYR A 96 0.01 -14.05 1.59
C TYR A 96 0.83 -13.80 2.85
N SER A 97 0.20 -13.50 3.98
CA SER A 97 0.89 -13.03 5.19
C SER A 97 0.09 -13.35 6.47
N GLU A 98 0.77 -13.28 7.61
CA GLU A 98 0.13 -13.21 8.92
C GLU A 98 -0.54 -11.83 9.11
N ILE A 99 -1.77 -11.86 9.64
CA ILE A 99 -2.53 -10.65 9.94
C ILE A 99 -2.05 -10.12 11.29
N VAL A 100 -1.44 -8.94 11.30
CA VAL A 100 -0.98 -8.29 12.54
C VAL A 100 -2.12 -7.63 13.29
N GLU A 101 -3.13 -7.15 12.55
CA GLU A 101 -4.29 -6.46 13.10
C GLU A 101 -5.46 -6.59 12.13
N GLU A 102 -6.68 -6.71 12.67
CA GLU A 102 -7.90 -6.77 11.88
C GLU A 102 -8.88 -5.68 12.32
N ILE A 103 -9.15 -4.77 11.39
CA ILE A 103 -9.92 -3.56 11.64
C ILE A 103 -11.24 -3.67 10.85
N PRO A 104 -12.41 -3.56 11.49
CA PRO A 104 -13.66 -3.43 10.77
C PRO A 104 -13.65 -2.18 9.90
N LEU A 105 -14.38 -2.21 8.79
CA LEU A 105 -14.49 -1.04 7.92
C LEU A 105 -15.19 0.08 8.69
N THR A 106 -14.50 1.19 8.91
CA THR A 106 -15.05 2.40 9.53
C THR A 106 -14.57 3.64 8.78
N TYR A 107 -15.38 4.68 8.84
CA TYR A 107 -15.08 6.03 8.34
C TYR A 107 -15.11 7.06 9.47
N ASP A 108 -15.11 6.58 10.71
CA ASP A 108 -14.94 7.40 11.90
C ASP A 108 -13.46 7.43 12.27
N LEU A 109 -12.89 8.65 12.30
CA LEU A 109 -11.46 8.85 12.58
C LEU A 109 -11.05 8.29 13.95
N SER A 110 -11.88 8.49 14.98
CA SER A 110 -11.56 8.08 16.35
C SER A 110 -11.53 6.56 16.46
N GLU A 111 -12.52 5.89 15.87
CA GLU A 111 -12.58 4.44 15.78
C GLU A 111 -11.41 3.88 14.97
N PHE A 112 -11.13 4.47 13.79
CA PHE A 112 -10.02 4.06 12.94
C PHE A 112 -8.69 4.13 13.68
N ILE A 113 -8.36 5.28 14.30
CA ILE A 113 -7.11 5.45 15.04
C ILE A 113 -7.01 4.50 16.23
N LYS A 114 -8.11 4.33 16.99
CA LYS A 114 -8.13 3.46 18.16
C LYS A 114 -7.79 2.00 17.82
N LEU A 115 -8.20 1.54 16.64
CA LEU A 115 -7.99 0.18 16.18
C LEU A 115 -6.68 0.02 15.40
N TYR A 116 -6.32 1.02 14.59
CA TYR A 116 -5.12 0.98 13.75
C TYR A 116 -3.83 1.18 14.54
N TYR A 117 -3.78 2.20 15.40
CA TYR A 117 -2.54 2.61 16.05
C TYR A 117 -1.86 1.52 16.91
N PRO A 118 -2.57 0.69 17.69
CA PRO A 118 -1.95 -0.39 18.46
C PRO A 118 -1.15 -1.37 17.60
N GLY A 119 -1.74 -1.83 16.48
CA GLY A 119 -1.07 -2.76 15.56
C GLY A 119 0.17 -2.15 14.91
N ILE A 120 0.09 -0.88 14.49
CA ILE A 120 1.22 -0.15 13.92
C ILE A 120 2.35 0.01 14.94
N ARG A 121 2.01 0.41 16.17
CA ARG A 121 2.99 0.59 17.24
C ARG A 121 3.72 -0.71 17.55
N GLU A 122 3.04 -1.85 17.54
CA GLU A 122 3.66 -3.15 17.74
C GLU A 122 4.65 -3.49 16.63
N ILE A 123 4.30 -3.22 15.37
CA ILE A 123 5.20 -3.42 14.23
C ILE A 123 6.44 -2.55 14.37
N LEU A 124 6.27 -1.26 14.62
CA LEU A 124 7.37 -0.30 14.75
C LEU A 124 8.31 -0.70 15.90
N ALA A 125 7.76 -1.09 17.06
CA ALA A 125 8.55 -1.45 18.22
C ALA A 125 9.38 -2.74 18.03
N LYS A 126 8.92 -3.67 17.19
CA LYS A 126 9.60 -4.94 16.91
C LYS A 126 10.53 -4.88 15.69
N SER A 127 10.38 -3.86 14.84
CA SER A 127 11.17 -3.75 13.61
C SER A 127 12.61 -3.34 13.90
N SER A 128 13.56 -4.08 13.34
CA SER A 128 14.97 -3.69 13.29
C SER A 128 15.33 -2.90 12.02
N LYS A 129 14.39 -2.80 11.08
CA LYS A 129 14.52 -2.10 9.80
C LYS A 129 13.60 -0.88 9.74
N ARG A 130 13.83 -0.01 8.75
CA ARG A 130 12.83 1.01 8.37
C ARG A 130 11.55 0.32 7.90
N VAL A 131 10.40 0.89 8.21
CA VAL A 131 9.10 0.31 7.88
C VAL A 131 8.49 1.03 6.69
N ILE A 132 8.01 0.26 5.71
CA ILE A 132 7.23 0.74 4.58
C ILE A 132 5.82 0.17 4.68
N PHE A 133 4.83 1.05 4.61
CA PHE A 133 3.42 0.72 4.48
C PHE A 133 2.99 0.86 3.03
N ILE A 134 2.54 -0.24 2.43
CA ILE A 134 1.94 -0.24 1.10
C ILE A 134 0.44 -0.40 1.27
N THR A 135 -0.32 0.65 0.95
CA THR A 135 -1.78 0.64 1.05
C THR A 135 -2.39 0.23 -0.28
N VAL A 136 -3.25 -0.78 -0.23
CA VAL A 136 -4.00 -1.30 -1.37
C VAL A 136 -5.50 -1.30 -1.06
N GLY A 137 -6.33 -1.08 -2.07
CA GLY A 137 -7.78 -0.95 -1.88
C GLY A 137 -8.22 0.44 -1.38
N LEU A 138 -7.32 1.42 -1.36
CA LEU A 138 -7.62 2.79 -0.93
C LEU A 138 -8.65 3.47 -1.84
N ALA A 139 -8.62 3.18 -3.14
CA ALA A 139 -9.58 3.73 -4.10
C ALA A 139 -11.02 3.29 -3.75
N GLU A 140 -11.22 2.02 -3.41
CA GLU A 140 -12.49 1.44 -2.95
C GLU A 140 -12.95 2.13 -1.67
N TYR A 141 -12.04 2.31 -0.71
CA TYR A 141 -12.33 2.98 0.56
C TYR A 141 -12.82 4.42 0.34
N LEU A 142 -12.12 5.18 -0.50
CA LEU A 142 -12.48 6.55 -0.87
C LEU A 142 -13.79 6.61 -1.65
N TYR A 143 -14.02 5.68 -2.57
CA TYR A 143 -15.24 5.61 -3.37
C TYR A 143 -16.47 5.34 -2.50
N PHE A 144 -16.42 4.35 -1.61
CA PHE A 144 -17.56 3.99 -0.77
C PHE A 144 -17.80 4.96 0.40
N GLY A 145 -16.74 5.51 0.98
CA GLY A 145 -16.85 6.42 2.13
C GLY A 145 -16.96 7.90 1.78
N GLY A 146 -16.69 8.27 0.53
CA GLY A 146 -16.74 9.66 0.06
C GLY A 146 -15.86 10.60 0.89
N GLU A 147 -16.40 11.75 1.26
CA GLU A 147 -15.68 12.79 2.01
C GLU A 147 -15.18 12.28 3.39
N ARG A 148 -15.95 11.43 4.08
CA ARG A 148 -15.55 10.89 5.39
C ARG A 148 -14.33 9.96 5.31
N ALA A 149 -14.23 9.18 4.23
CA ALA A 149 -13.04 8.36 3.98
C ALA A 149 -11.81 9.24 3.77
N LEU A 150 -11.94 10.30 2.95
CA LEU A 150 -10.86 11.23 2.71
C LEU A 150 -10.43 11.94 4.00
N GLU A 151 -11.38 12.46 4.78
CA GLU A 151 -11.13 13.07 6.09
C GLU A 151 -10.42 12.10 7.03
N THR A 152 -10.85 10.85 7.09
CA THR A 152 -10.23 9.83 7.95
C THR A 152 -8.76 9.61 7.55
N ILE A 153 -8.47 9.44 6.26
CA ILE A 153 -7.11 9.24 5.76
C ILE A 153 -6.24 10.47 6.02
N LEU A 154 -6.71 11.67 5.71
CA LEU A 154 -5.93 12.90 5.91
C LEU A 154 -5.70 13.22 7.39
N LEU A 155 -6.74 13.14 8.22
CA LEU A 155 -6.66 13.51 9.63
C LEU A 155 -5.97 12.46 10.49
N SER A 156 -6.03 11.17 10.10
CA SER A 156 -5.29 10.11 10.81
C SER A 156 -3.80 10.41 10.87
N ARG A 157 -3.25 11.00 9.81
CA ARG A 157 -1.83 11.36 9.71
C ARG A 157 -1.40 12.46 10.69
N SER A 158 -2.33 13.32 11.12
CA SER A 158 -2.05 14.34 12.14
C SER A 158 -1.99 13.77 13.56
N VAL A 159 -2.46 12.53 13.76
CA VAL A 159 -2.54 11.86 15.07
C VAL A 159 -1.51 10.74 15.18
N LEU A 160 -1.24 10.05 14.08
CA LEU A 160 -0.28 8.97 13.98
C LEU A 160 1.17 9.51 13.93
N PRO A 161 2.16 8.78 14.49
CA PRO A 161 3.57 9.17 14.40
C PRO A 161 4.16 8.80 13.03
N ILE A 162 3.62 9.42 11.97
CA ILE A 162 3.91 9.11 10.57
C ILE A 162 5.41 9.20 10.23
N GLU A 163 6.18 9.94 11.00
CA GLU A 163 7.63 10.15 10.92
C GLU A 163 8.44 8.88 11.21
N ASP A 164 7.79 7.82 11.69
CA ASP A 164 8.42 6.52 11.95
C ASP A 164 8.37 5.57 10.74
N TRP A 165 7.61 5.89 9.68
CA TRP A 165 7.51 5.04 8.48
C TRP A 165 7.34 5.82 7.18
N THR A 166 7.44 5.09 6.06
CA THR A 166 7.12 5.60 4.72
C THR A 166 5.82 4.99 4.22
N SER A 167 4.93 5.80 3.62
CA SER A 167 3.66 5.31 3.05
C SER A 167 3.70 5.30 1.52
N ILE A 168 3.16 4.24 0.93
CA ILE A 168 3.01 4.07 -0.52
C ILE A 168 1.55 3.74 -0.80
N TYR A 169 0.84 4.59 -1.53
CA TYR A 169 -0.56 4.38 -1.88
C TYR A 169 -0.69 3.90 -3.32
N LEU A 170 -1.23 2.69 -3.50
CA LEU A 170 -1.64 2.20 -4.82
C LEU A 170 -3.08 2.68 -5.08
N LEU A 171 -3.24 3.57 -6.05
CA LEU A 171 -4.50 4.27 -6.31
C LEU A 171 -5.02 3.99 -7.73
N ASN A 172 -6.14 3.26 -7.82
CA ASN A 172 -6.86 3.08 -9.08
C ASN A 172 -7.67 4.34 -9.43
N LEU A 173 -7.25 5.07 -10.47
CA LEU A 173 -7.87 6.34 -10.88
C LEU A 173 -9.26 6.18 -11.50
N ASP A 174 -9.59 5.01 -12.06
CA ASP A 174 -10.93 4.80 -12.64
C ASP A 174 -12.00 4.64 -11.53
N LEU A 175 -11.56 4.42 -10.28
CA LEU A 175 -12.44 4.22 -9.13
C LEU A 175 -12.36 5.37 -8.12
N ALA A 176 -11.16 5.89 -7.87
CA ALA A 176 -10.95 6.92 -6.85
C ALA A 176 -11.66 8.24 -7.24
N PRO A 177 -12.43 8.88 -6.33
CA PRO A 177 -13.05 10.17 -6.61
C PRO A 177 -12.00 11.26 -6.91
N GLU A 178 -12.25 12.08 -7.93
CA GLU A 178 -11.31 13.12 -8.39
C GLU A 178 -10.84 14.07 -7.28
N LYS A 179 -11.76 14.51 -6.41
CA LYS A 179 -11.43 15.37 -5.26
C LYS A 179 -10.48 14.69 -4.27
N SER A 180 -10.67 13.39 -4.05
CA SER A 180 -9.82 12.60 -3.16
C SER A 180 -8.44 12.42 -3.75
N VAL A 181 -8.34 12.18 -5.05
CA VAL A 181 -7.06 12.10 -5.78
C VAL A 181 -6.31 13.42 -5.63
N ALA A 182 -6.94 14.54 -5.98
CA ALA A 182 -6.31 15.87 -5.91
C ALA A 182 -5.81 16.20 -4.49
N ALA A 183 -6.59 15.90 -3.45
CA ALA A 183 -6.19 16.13 -2.07
C ALA A 183 -4.98 15.28 -1.64
N LEU A 184 -4.93 14.01 -2.09
CA LEU A 184 -3.81 13.12 -1.79
C LEU A 184 -2.54 13.52 -2.55
N GLU A 185 -2.66 13.93 -3.83
CA GLU A 185 -1.53 14.44 -4.62
C GLU A 185 -0.90 15.69 -4.02
N GLU A 186 -1.70 16.58 -3.44
CA GLU A 186 -1.22 17.82 -2.82
C GLU A 186 -0.25 17.52 -1.67
N ILE A 187 -0.59 16.56 -0.82
CA ILE A 187 0.20 16.19 0.37
C ILE A 187 1.34 15.20 0.07
N SER A 188 1.46 14.71 -1.16
CA SER A 188 2.45 13.69 -1.52
C SER A 188 3.62 14.32 -2.26
N PRO A 189 4.88 14.18 -1.80
CA PRO A 189 6.04 14.71 -2.53
C PRO A 189 6.30 13.98 -3.85
N LEU A 190 5.88 12.72 -3.99
CA LEU A 190 6.06 11.90 -5.19
C LEU A 190 4.73 11.34 -5.68
N VAL A 191 4.43 11.60 -6.94
CA VAL A 191 3.26 11.03 -7.63
C VAL A 191 3.71 10.44 -8.95
N ILE A 192 3.49 9.13 -9.10
CA ILE A 192 3.87 8.36 -10.28
C ILE A 192 2.59 7.80 -10.90
N TYR A 193 2.37 8.07 -12.18
CA TYR A 193 1.34 7.42 -12.98
C TYR A 193 1.93 6.23 -13.74
N ALA A 194 1.42 5.04 -13.48
CA ALA A 194 1.81 3.80 -14.14
C ALA A 194 0.70 3.31 -15.07
N SER A 195 1.05 2.99 -16.32
CA SER A 195 0.13 2.48 -17.32
C SER A 195 0.79 1.43 -18.20
N ASN A 196 -0.02 0.75 -19.04
CA ASN A 196 0.50 -0.18 -20.05
C ASN A 196 1.38 0.50 -21.11
N LYS A 197 1.41 1.85 -21.16
CA LYS A 197 2.25 2.64 -22.08
C LYS A 197 3.58 3.06 -21.45
N GLY A 198 3.80 2.76 -20.17
CA GLY A 198 4.97 3.18 -19.40
C GLY A 198 4.60 4.00 -18.17
N ILE A 199 5.63 4.63 -17.61
CA ILE A 199 5.60 5.34 -16.33
C ILE A 199 5.78 6.84 -16.58
N LEU A 200 5.00 7.66 -15.89
CA LEU A 200 5.09 9.12 -15.90
C LEU A 200 5.22 9.62 -14.45
N VAL A 201 6.26 10.41 -14.18
CA VAL A 201 6.39 11.13 -12.90
C VAL A 201 5.57 12.42 -13.01
N LYS A 202 4.47 12.50 -12.28
CA LYS A 202 3.59 13.69 -12.25
C LYS A 202 4.13 14.77 -11.31
N LYS A 203 4.79 14.34 -10.22
CA LYS A 203 5.39 15.19 -9.18
C LYS A 203 6.59 14.45 -8.58
N GLY A 204 7.74 15.12 -8.46
CA GLY A 204 9.01 14.60 -7.93
C GLY A 204 10.10 15.65 -8.00
#